data_AF-T1BDU4-F1
#
_entry.id   AF-T1BDU4-F1
#
_cell.length_a   1.000
_cell.length_b   1.000
_cell.length_c   1.000
_cell.angle_alpha   90.00
_cell.angle_beta   90.00
_cell.angle_gamma   90.00
#
_symmetry.space_group_name_H-M   'P 1'
#
loop_
_entity.id
_entity.type
_entity.pdbx_description
1 polymer ?
#
loop_
_entity_poly.entity_id
_entity_poly.type
_entity_poly.pdbx_seq_one_letter_code
_entity_poly.pdbx_strand_id
1 'polypeptide(L)' 'FTPGAGKVVVRVESDASGIRLAVKDTGPGIAEEEQERIFDAFVQGQLGRCPGGGHGSGLALTRRLVELHG' A
#
# COMPACT_ATOMS: atom_id res chain seq x y z
N PHE A 1 0.83 10.29 0.66
CA PHE A 1 1.40 10.10 2.01
C PHE A 1 2.84 10.56 2.13
N THR A 2 3.60 10.64 1.04
CA THR A 2 4.98 11.12 1.06
C THR A 2 5.02 12.66 0.95
N PRO A 3 5.43 13.42 1.98
CA PRO A 3 5.47 14.89 1.94
C PRO A 3 6.57 15.40 0.99
N GLY A 4 6.59 16.69 0.66
CA GLY A 4 7.34 17.29 -0.46
C GLY A 4 8.74 16.72 -0.78
N ALA A 5 9.66 16.69 0.19
CA ALA A 5 11.02 16.19 0.01
C ALA A 5 11.18 14.67 0.24
N GLY A 6 10.08 13.94 0.40
CA GLY A 6 10.08 12.52 0.63
C GLY A 6 10.37 11.71 -0.63
N LYS A 7 10.71 10.44 -0.44
CA LYS A 7 11.16 9.55 -1.50
C LYS A 7 10.23 8.36 -1.63
N VAL A 8 9.93 7.97 -2.86
CA VAL A 8 9.34 6.68 -3.19
C VAL A 8 10.41 5.84 -3.90
N VAL A 9 10.57 4.59 -3.47
CA VAL A 9 11.51 3.62 -4.02
C VAL A 9 10.71 2.41 -4.47
N VAL A 10 10.87 2.06 -5.75
CA VAL A 10 10.36 0.80 -6.31
C VAL A 10 11.54 -0.13 -6.52
N ARG A 11 11.44 -1.35 -6.03
CA ARG A 11 12.43 -2.41 -6.24
C ARG A 11 11.75 -3.63 -6.83
N VAL A 12 12.46 -4.28 -7.74
CA VAL A 12 12.07 -5.55 -8.33
C VAL A 12 13.26 -6.48 -8.15
N GLU A 13 13.02 -7.61 -7.52
CA GLU A 13 13.98 -8.68 -7.30
C GLU A 13 13.36 -9.96 -7.84
N SER A 14 14.15 -10.84 -8.42
CA SER A 14 13.69 -12.13 -8.94
C SER A 14 14.64 -13.23 -8.50
N ASP A 15 14.08 -14.35 -8.07
CA ASP A 15 14.82 -15.56 -7.71
C ASP A 15 14.09 -16.82 -8.19
N ALA A 16 14.55 -18.00 -7.77
CA ALA A 16 13.94 -19.27 -8.14
C ALA A 16 12.49 -19.45 -7.63
N SER A 17 12.06 -18.66 -6.64
CA SER A 17 10.71 -18.69 -6.05
C SER A 17 9.73 -17.71 -6.69
N GLY A 18 10.21 -16.76 -7.50
CA GLY A 18 9.35 -15.83 -8.24
C GLY A 18 9.92 -14.42 -8.33
N ILE A 19 9.02 -13.44 -8.48
CA ILE A 19 9.35 -12.01 -8.57
C ILE A 19 8.80 -11.31 -7.33
N ARG A 20 9.65 -10.57 -6.63
CA ARG A 20 9.29 -9.69 -5.52
C ARG A 20 9.31 -8.24 -6.00
N LEU A 21 8.14 -7.60 -6.00
CA LEU A 21 8.00 -6.17 -6.22
C LEU A 21 7.74 -5.47 -4.87
N ALA A 22 8.55 -4.48 -4.53
CA ALA A 22 8.42 -3.70 -3.30
C ALA A 22 8.33 -2.21 -3.61
N VAL A 23 7.35 -1.54 -2.98
CA VAL A 23 7.21 -0.09 -2.99
C VAL A 23 7.43 0.40 -1.57
N LYS A 24 8.37 1.32 -1.38
CA LYS A 24 8.67 1.95 -0.10
C LYS A 24 8.58 3.46 -0.25
N ASP A 25 7.87 4.11 0.65
CA ASP A 25 7.87 5.57 0.76
C ASP A 25 8.41 6.07 2.11
N THR A 26 8.70 7.36 2.21
CA THR A 26 9.17 8.03 3.44
C THR A 26 8.06 8.86 4.09
N GLY A 27 6.81 8.46 3.91
CA GLY A 27 5.66 9.08 4.56
C GLY A 27 5.59 8.79 6.07
N PRO A 28 4.53 9.28 6.74
CA PRO A 28 4.33 9.13 8.18
C PRO A 28 4.12 7.67 8.65
N GLY A 29 4.02 6.71 7.74
CA GLY A 29 3.77 5.30 8.05
C GLY A 29 2.29 4.99 8.32
N ILE A 30 2.05 3.76 8.80
CA ILE A 30 0.74 3.20 9.14
C ILE A 30 0.88 2.57 10.53
N ALA A 31 -0.05 2.87 11.44
CA ALA A 31 -0.07 2.29 12.78
C ALA A 31 -0.20 0.76 12.69
N GLU A 32 0.45 0.03 13.61
CA GLU A 32 0.53 -1.44 13.57
C GLU A 32 -0.87 -2.08 13.55
N GLU A 33 -1.81 -1.52 14.32
CA GLU A 33 -3.19 -2.00 14.43
C GLU A 33 -4.02 -1.76 13.15
N GLU A 34 -3.53 -0.92 12.25
CA GLU A 34 -4.16 -0.63 10.96
C GLU A 34 -3.56 -1.46 9.81
N GLN A 35 -2.35 -2.00 9.95
CA GLN A 35 -1.58 -2.60 8.84
C GLN A 35 -2.27 -3.79 8.15
N GLU A 36 -3.01 -4.61 8.88
CA GLU A 36 -3.79 -5.69 8.25
C GLU A 36 -5.08 -5.16 7.63
N ARG A 37 -5.74 -4.22 8.32
CA ARG A 37 -7.06 -3.70 7.98
C ARG A 37 -7.05 -2.79 6.76
N ILE A 38 -5.92 -2.17 6.40
CA ILE A 38 -5.81 -1.34 5.19
C ILE A 38 -6.09 -2.13 3.89
N PHE A 39 -6.06 -3.46 3.94
CA PHE A 39 -6.41 -4.32 2.80
C PHE A 39 -7.91 -4.65 2.73
N ASP A 40 -8.71 -4.24 3.71
CA ASP A 40 -10.16 -4.39 3.68
C ASP A 40 -10.79 -3.34 2.77
N ALA A 41 -11.87 -3.73 2.07
CA ALA A 41 -12.55 -2.82 1.16
C ALA A 41 -13.15 -1.62 1.90
N PHE A 42 -12.94 -0.43 1.34
CA PHE A 42 -13.44 0.85 1.86
C PHE A 42 -12.81 1.29 3.19
N VAL A 43 -11.78 0.59 3.67
CA VAL A 43 -11.01 1.02 4.84
C VAL A 43 -9.99 2.08 4.44
N GLN A 44 -9.95 3.17 5.21
CA GLN A 44 -8.95 4.21 5.12
C GLN A 44 -8.26 4.33 6.48
N GLY A 45 -6.93 4.23 6.48
CA GLY A 45 -6.12 4.58 7.65
C GLY A 45 -6.36 6.03 8.05
N GLN A 46 -6.14 6.36 9.31
CA GLN A 46 -6.44 7.70 9.87
C GLN A 46 -5.87 8.85 9.04
N LEU A 47 -4.64 8.69 8.54
CA LEU A 47 -3.93 9.68 7.74
C LEU A 47 -4.53 9.86 6.32
N GLY A 48 -5.33 8.90 5.84
CA GLY A 48 -5.93 8.90 4.50
C GLY A 48 -7.30 9.54 4.42
N ARG A 49 -7.91 9.86 5.57
CA ARG A 49 -9.20 10.56 5.62
C ARG A 49 -8.98 12.05 5.36
N CYS A 50 -9.11 12.43 4.10
CA CYS A 50 -9.10 13.84 3.69
C CYS A 50 -10.28 14.14 2.78
N PRO A 51 -10.85 15.36 2.81
CA PRO A 51 -11.87 15.78 1.85
C PRO A 51 -11.35 15.63 0.41
N GLY A 52 -12.08 14.90 -0.44
CA GLY A 52 -11.66 14.58 -1.81
C GLY A 52 -10.63 13.44 -1.93
N GLY A 53 -10.32 12.73 -0.84
CA GLY A 53 -9.47 11.53 -0.85
C GLY A 53 -10.13 10.32 -1.53
N GLY A 54 -9.32 9.35 -1.95
CA GLY A 54 -9.81 8.14 -2.64
C GLY A 54 -10.61 7.20 -1.73
N HIS A 55 -11.55 6.43 -2.28
CA HIS A 55 -12.57 5.64 -1.56
C HIS A 55 -12.07 4.46 -0.69
N GLY A 56 -10.77 4.32 -0.43
CA GLY A 56 -10.24 3.20 0.37
C GLY A 56 -10.33 1.84 -0.33
N SER A 57 -10.37 1.80 -1.66
CA SER A 57 -10.50 0.55 -2.44
C SER A 57 -9.18 0.07 -3.06
N GLY A 58 -8.15 0.91 -3.12
CA GLY A 58 -6.92 0.63 -3.87
C GLY A 58 -6.15 -0.59 -3.37
N LEU A 59 -5.90 -0.68 -2.05
CA LEU A 59 -5.14 -1.79 -1.47
C LEU A 59 -5.95 -3.10 -1.46
N ALA A 60 -7.25 -3.04 -1.21
CA ALA A 60 -8.14 -4.19 -1.31
C ALA A 60 -8.11 -4.80 -2.73
N LEU A 61 -8.21 -3.96 -3.77
CA LEU A 61 -8.10 -4.41 -5.16
C LEU A 61 -6.70 -4.96 -5.47
N THR A 62 -5.65 -4.28 -5.00
CA THR A 62 -4.26 -4.71 -5.19
C THR A 62 -4.03 -6.11 -4.62
N ARG A 63 -4.50 -6.36 -3.39
CA ARG A 63 -4.40 -7.69 -2.76
C ARG A 63 -5.11 -8.76 -3.59
N ARG A 64 -6.35 -8.48 -4.05
CA ARG A 64 -7.09 -9.42 -4.90
C ARG A 64 -6.37 -9.72 -6.21
N LEU A 65 -5.80 -8.70 -6.84
CA LEU A 65 -5.03 -8.88 -8.07
C LEU A 65 -3.79 -9.74 -7.80
N VAL A 66 -3.03 -9.47 -6.74
CA VAL A 66 -1.86 -10.29 -6.38
C VAL A 66 -2.27 -11.74 -6.10
N GLU A 67 -3.31 -11.98 -5.29
CA GLU A 67 -3.83 -13.32 -5.00
C GLU A 67 -4.25 -14.10 -6.26
N LEU A 68 -4.72 -13.42 -7.31
CA LEU A 68 -5.08 -14.04 -8.59
C LEU A 68 -3.86 -14.45 -9.44
N HIS A 69 -2.67 -13.91 -9.16
CA HIS A 69 -1.45 -14.21 -9.91
C HIS A 69 -0.61 -15.36 -9.30
N GLY A 70 -1.02 -15.90 -8.15
CA GLY A 70 -0.35 -17.01 -7.45
C GLY A 70 0.60 -16.55 -6.35
#